data_AF-J9GXW5-F1
#
_entry.id   AF-J9GXW5-F1
#
_cell.length_a   1.000
_cell.length_b   1.000
_cell.length_c   1.000
_cell.angle_alpha   90.00
_cell.angle_beta   90.00
_cell.angle_gamma   90.00
#
_symmetry.space_group_name_H-M   'P 1'
#
loop_
_entity.id
_entity.type
_entity.pdbx_description
1 polymer ?
#
loop_
_entity_poly.entity_id
_entity_poly.type
_entity_poly.pdbx_seq_one_letter_code
_entity_poly.pdbx_strand_id
1 'polypeptide(L)'
;MYTERENTPKTEVTNMTRAEYNEFRYIKSTCRKYGMPTCGCQYTIPTDASPDYKARLDALYRSWGMHPASVRVDTHMFDDRERIIYIGGQTWQDDEGRDHSWTELYTTEEKERFLAALR
;
A
#
# COMPACT_ATOMS: atom_id res chain seq x y z
N MET A 1 48.74 -1.54 4.42
CA MET A 1 47.61 -2.30 5.01
C MET A 1 46.32 -1.69 4.48
N TYR A 2 45.70 -2.33 3.50
CA TYR A 2 44.36 -1.95 3.04
C TYR A 2 43.39 -2.94 3.67
N THR A 3 42.52 -2.44 4.54
CA THR A 3 41.49 -3.21 5.23
C THR A 3 40.50 -3.78 4.21
N GLU A 4 40.36 -5.10 4.24
CA GLU A 4 39.34 -5.87 3.54
C GLU A 4 37.96 -5.29 3.86
N ARG A 5 37.22 -4.86 2.83
CA ARG A 5 35.80 -4.52 3.00
C ARG A 5 35.06 -5.84 3.06
N GLU A 6 34.57 -6.17 4.25
CA GLU A 6 33.72 -7.32 4.48
C GLU A 6 32.52 -7.31 3.54
N ASN A 7 32.35 -8.45 2.91
CA ASN A 7 31.32 -8.79 1.94
C ASN A 7 30.00 -8.99 2.69
N THR A 8 29.12 -7.98 2.74
CA THR A 8 27.75 -8.18 3.22
C THR A 8 26.91 -8.76 2.09
N PRO A 9 26.33 -9.97 2.21
CA PRO A 9 25.44 -10.49 1.19
C PRO A 9 24.16 -9.64 1.18
N LYS A 10 24.02 -8.77 0.17
CA LYS A 10 22.75 -8.11 -0.16
C LYS A 10 21.87 -9.10 -0.92
N THR A 11 21.27 -10.01 -0.18
CA THR A 11 20.13 -10.78 -0.69
C THR A 11 19.06 -10.73 0.38
N GLU A 12 18.42 -9.57 0.53
CA GLU A 12 16.98 -9.62 0.81
C GLU A 12 16.39 -10.40 -0.35
N VAL A 13 16.02 -11.65 -0.11
CA VAL A 13 15.20 -12.42 -1.03
C VAL A 13 13.87 -11.70 -1.08
N THR A 14 13.74 -10.73 -1.97
CA THR A 14 12.45 -10.14 -2.28
C THR A 14 11.63 -11.26 -2.91
N ASN A 15 10.61 -11.75 -2.20
CA ASN A 15 9.59 -12.67 -2.75
C ASN A 15 8.77 -12.04 -3.89
N MET A 16 9.17 -10.86 -4.32
CA MET A 16 8.59 -10.07 -5.39
C MET A 16 9.16 -10.48 -6.74
N THR A 17 8.28 -10.61 -7.73
CA THR A 17 8.68 -10.79 -9.12
C THR A 17 9.38 -9.53 -9.64
N ARG A 18 10.18 -9.68 -10.71
CA ARG A 18 10.80 -8.52 -11.37
C ARG A 18 9.77 -7.51 -11.87
N ALA A 19 8.60 -7.97 -12.30
CA ALA A 19 7.53 -7.12 -12.79
C ALA A 19 6.98 -6.23 -11.66
N GLU A 20 6.60 -6.83 -10.54
CA GLU A 20 6.14 -6.12 -9.34
C GLU A 20 7.20 -5.17 -8.80
N TYR A 21 8.48 -5.57 -8.81
CA TYR A 21 9.58 -4.69 -8.38
C TYR A 21 9.69 -3.44 -9.25
N ASN A 22 9.63 -3.61 -10.57
CA ASN A 22 9.67 -2.50 -11.51
C ASN A 22 8.45 -1.59 -11.35
N GLU A 23 7.26 -2.17 -11.15
CA GLU A 23 6.03 -1.43 -10.91
C GLU A 23 6.11 -0.61 -9.62
N PHE A 24 6.52 -1.21 -8.51
CA PHE A 24 6.74 -0.52 -7.24
C PHE A 24 7.71 0.66 -7.40
N ARG A 25 8.84 0.43 -8.09
CA ARG A 25 9.83 1.46 -8.36
C ARG A 25 9.27 2.59 -9.22
N TYR A 26 8.46 2.26 -10.22
CA TYR A 26 7.78 3.23 -11.07
C TYR A 26 6.80 4.08 -10.26
N ILE A 27 5.90 3.47 -9.49
CA ILE A 27 4.93 4.18 -8.62
C ILE A 27 5.67 5.14 -7.68
N LYS A 28 6.66 4.63 -6.94
CA LYS A 28 7.46 5.43 -6.00
C LYS A 28 8.16 6.61 -6.66
N SER A 29 8.74 6.41 -7.85
CA SER A 29 9.43 7.46 -8.61
C SER A 29 8.46 8.51 -9.14
N THR A 30 7.34 8.08 -9.70
CA THR A 30 6.32 8.95 -10.28
C THR A 30 5.72 9.85 -9.21
N CYS A 31 5.34 9.31 -8.06
CA CYS A 31 4.82 10.09 -6.93
C CYS A 31 5.86 11.07 -6.37
N ARG A 32 7.15 10.69 -6.32
CA ARG A 32 8.23 11.63 -5.94
C ARG A 32 8.36 12.79 -6.92
N LYS A 33 8.18 12.53 -8.23
CA LYS A 33 8.39 13.53 -9.28
C LYS A 33 7.22 14.50 -9.43
N TYR A 34 6.00 14.00 -9.38
CA TYR A 34 4.80 14.79 -9.68
C TYR A 34 3.98 15.16 -8.44
N GLY A 35 4.43 14.72 -7.26
CA GLY A 35 3.65 14.82 -6.05
C GLY A 35 2.60 13.72 -5.97
N MET A 36 2.00 13.65 -4.80
CA MET A 36 0.83 12.82 -4.54
C MET A 36 -0.41 13.48 -5.16
N PRO A 37 -1.23 12.80 -5.97
CA PRO A 37 -2.59 13.23 -6.19
C PRO A 37 -3.36 13.06 -4.87
N THR A 38 -3.40 14.14 -4.09
CA THR A 38 -4.02 14.21 -2.76
C THR A 38 -5.55 14.26 -2.82
N CYS A 39 -6.15 14.25 -4.01
CA CYS A 39 -7.59 14.36 -4.20
C CYS A 39 -8.05 13.50 -5.40
N GLY A 40 -9.03 12.63 -5.16
CA GLY A 40 -9.77 11.89 -6.21
C GLY A 40 -9.11 10.63 -6.78
N CYS A 41 -7.89 10.26 -6.36
CA CYS A 41 -7.23 9.04 -6.84
C CYS A 41 -7.51 7.84 -5.93
N GLN A 42 -8.10 6.79 -6.51
CA GLN A 42 -8.21 5.47 -5.93
C GLN A 42 -6.89 4.71 -6.16
N TYR A 43 -6.24 4.27 -5.09
CA TYR A 43 -5.06 3.41 -5.19
C TYR A 43 -5.45 1.98 -4.85
N THR A 44 -4.83 1.01 -5.51
CA THR A 44 -5.17 -0.39 -5.30
C THR A 44 -3.94 -1.27 -5.16
N ILE A 45 -4.13 -2.40 -4.48
CA ILE A 45 -3.15 -3.49 -4.37
C ILE A 45 -3.89 -4.79 -4.76
N PRO A 46 -3.45 -5.55 -5.78
CA PRO A 46 -4.01 -6.88 -6.06
C PRO A 46 -3.83 -7.83 -4.87
N THR A 47 -4.88 -8.56 -4.47
CA THR A 47 -4.80 -9.50 -3.33
C THR A 47 -3.97 -10.74 -3.65
N ASP A 48 -3.84 -11.07 -4.95
CA ASP A 48 -3.07 -12.19 -5.49
C ASP A 48 -1.58 -11.87 -5.73
N ALA A 49 -1.15 -10.63 -5.47
CA ALA A 49 0.25 -10.24 -5.61
C ALA A 49 1.14 -10.79 -4.49
N SER A 50 2.46 -10.74 -4.69
CA SER A 50 3.43 -11.24 -3.71
C SER A 50 3.34 -10.50 -2.37
N PRO A 51 3.53 -11.19 -1.23
CA PRO A 51 3.42 -10.57 0.10
C PRO A 51 4.35 -9.35 0.28
N ASP A 52 5.58 -9.42 -0.23
CA ASP A 52 6.54 -8.30 -0.17
C ASP A 52 6.06 -7.09 -0.98
N TYR A 53 5.37 -7.32 -2.11
CA TYR A 53 4.80 -6.24 -2.92
C TYR A 53 3.66 -5.55 -2.18
N LYS A 54 2.74 -6.34 -1.63
CA LYS A 54 1.61 -5.84 -0.84
C LYS A 54 2.08 -5.05 0.38
N ALA A 55 3.06 -5.56 1.13
CA ALA A 55 3.61 -4.89 2.30
C ALA A 55 4.31 -3.56 1.95
N ARG A 56 5.08 -3.52 0.86
CA ARG A 56 5.79 -2.29 0.44
C ARG A 56 4.82 -1.23 -0.09
N LEU A 57 3.76 -1.61 -0.80
CA LEU A 57 2.72 -0.68 -1.24
C LEU A 57 1.86 -0.19 -0.06
N ASP A 58 1.46 -1.07 0.86
CA ASP A 58 0.71 -0.66 2.06
C ASP A 58 1.49 0.38 2.87
N ALA A 59 2.78 0.13 3.13
CA ALA A 59 3.64 1.08 3.82
C ALA A 59 3.76 2.42 3.05
N LEU A 60 3.87 2.37 1.72
CA LEU A 60 3.94 3.56 0.88
C LEU A 60 2.63 4.37 0.96
N TYR A 61 1.48 3.73 0.77
CA TYR A 61 0.17 4.38 0.80
C TYR A 61 -0.18 4.92 2.19
N ARG A 62 0.24 4.24 3.27
CA ARG A 62 0.09 4.76 4.63
C ARG A 62 0.97 5.98 4.89
N SER A 63 2.21 5.98 4.37
CA SER A 63 3.12 7.16 4.48
C SER A 63 2.58 8.41 3.78
N TRP A 64 1.57 8.20 2.94
CA TRP A 64 0.86 9.18 2.14
C TRP A 64 -0.46 9.63 2.77
N GLY A 65 -0.76 9.16 3.99
CA GLY A 65 -2.02 9.49 4.68
C GLY A 65 -3.24 8.82 4.07
N MET A 66 -3.05 7.68 3.41
CA MET A 66 -4.15 6.85 2.90
C MET A 66 -4.48 5.72 3.86
N HIS A 67 -5.71 5.22 3.76
CA HIS A 67 -6.18 4.07 4.52
C HIS A 67 -6.85 3.04 3.60
N PRO A 68 -6.85 1.73 3.95
CA PRO A 68 -7.60 0.73 3.23
C PRO A 68 -9.10 0.90 3.52
N ALA A 69 -9.91 1.11 2.48
CA ALA A 69 -11.34 1.39 2.61
C ALA A 69 -12.22 0.19 2.24
N SER A 70 -11.77 -0.69 1.34
CA SER A 70 -12.51 -1.92 0.98
C SER A 70 -11.61 -2.97 0.34
N VAL A 71 -12.05 -4.24 0.38
CA VAL A 71 -11.47 -5.34 -0.41
C VAL A 71 -12.55 -5.88 -1.34
N ARG A 72 -12.37 -5.72 -2.64
CA ARG A 72 -13.35 -6.11 -3.66
C ARG A 72 -12.72 -6.24 -5.05
N VAL A 73 -13.44 -6.88 -5.97
CA VAL A 73 -13.09 -6.84 -7.40
C VAL A 73 -13.28 -5.41 -7.91
N ASP A 74 -12.21 -4.83 -8.46
CA ASP A 74 -12.26 -3.48 -9.02
C ASP A 74 -12.74 -3.54 -10.47
N THR A 75 -14.00 -3.18 -10.68
CA THR A 75 -14.63 -3.19 -12.01
C THR A 75 -14.05 -2.16 -12.97
N HIS A 76 -13.20 -1.24 -12.50
CA HIS A 76 -12.55 -0.23 -13.34
C HIS A 76 -11.20 -0.67 -13.91
N MET A 77 -10.61 -1.73 -13.37
CA MET A 77 -9.33 -2.28 -13.86
C MET A 77 -9.51 -3.35 -14.95
N PHE A 78 -10.74 -3.80 -15.18
CA PHE A 78 -11.13 -4.76 -16.24
C PHE A 78 -10.28 -6.05 -16.28
N ASP A 79 -9.76 -6.49 -15.12
CA ASP A 79 -8.93 -7.69 -15.00
C ASP A 79 -9.49 -8.72 -14.01
N ASP A 80 -10.71 -8.49 -13.51
CA ASP A 80 -11.45 -9.32 -12.56
C ASP A 80 -10.68 -9.67 -11.27
N ARG A 81 -9.64 -8.90 -10.95
CA ARG A 81 -8.84 -9.13 -9.74
C ARG A 81 -9.46 -8.48 -8.53
N GLU A 82 -9.53 -9.24 -7.43
CA GLU A 82 -9.81 -8.67 -6.12
C GLU A 82 -8.63 -7.81 -5.67
N ARG A 83 -8.94 -6.63 -5.12
CA ARG A 83 -7.97 -5.62 -4.73
C ARG A 83 -8.33 -5.03 -3.38
N ILE A 84 -7.29 -4.67 -2.63
CA ILE A 84 -7.41 -3.73 -1.52
C ILE A 84 -7.46 -2.33 -2.12
N ILE A 85 -8.49 -1.57 -1.77
CA ILE A 85 -8.71 -0.21 -2.26
C ILE A 85 -8.35 0.78 -1.16
N TYR A 86 -7.50 1.76 -1.50
CA TYR A 86 -7.05 2.83 -0.63
C TYR A 86 -7.67 4.16 -1.04
N ILE A 87 -8.14 4.91 -0.04
CA ILE A 87 -8.72 6.24 -0.20
C ILE A 87 -7.89 7.24 0.61
N GLY A 88 -7.79 8.47 0.11
CA GLY A 88 -7.07 9.56 0.77
C GLY A 88 -7.80 10.09 2.00
N GLY A 89 -7.02 10.59 2.97
CA GLY A 89 -7.51 11.11 4.24
C GLY A 89 -7.27 10.11 5.34
N GLN A 90 -6.31 10.36 6.23
CA GLN A 90 -6.00 9.43 7.32
C GLN A 90 -6.97 9.57 8.48
N THR A 91 -7.49 10.79 8.66
CA THR A 91 -8.41 11.13 9.73
C THR A 91 -9.67 11.78 9.19
N TRP A 92 -10.72 11.74 10.01
CA TRP A 92 -11.92 12.55 9.89
C TRP A 92 -12.09 13.35 11.17
N GLN A 93 -12.79 14.47 11.08
CA GLN A 93 -13.08 15.32 12.22
C GLN A 93 -14.50 15.03 12.72
N ASP A 94 -14.65 14.79 14.03
CA ASP A 94 -15.96 14.65 14.66
C ASP A 94 -16.67 16.00 14.86
N ASP A 95 -17.91 15.97 15.33
CA ASP A 95 -18.70 17.18 15.60
C ASP A 95 -18.09 18.07 16.70
N GLU A 96 -17.16 17.54 17.50
CA GLU A 96 -16.42 18.24 18.55
C GLU A 96 -15.08 18.82 18.05
N GLY A 97 -14.72 18.59 16.79
CA GLY A 97 -13.49 19.09 16.19
C GLY A 97 -12.26 18.20 16.42
N ARG A 98 -12.42 16.97 16.94
CA ARG A 98 -11.33 16.02 17.20
C ARG A 98 -11.04 15.17 15.97
N ASP A 99 -9.76 14.90 15.74
CA ASP A 99 -9.30 14.01 14.67
C ASP A 99 -9.39 12.54 15.11
N HIS A 100 -10.06 11.73 14.29
CA HIS A 100 -10.23 10.29 14.46
C HIS A 100 -9.68 9.54 13.25
N SER A 101 -9.07 8.38 13.46
CA SER A 101 -8.68 7.53 12.34
C SER A 101 -9.93 6.96 11.66
N TRP A 102 -9.96 6.94 10.33
CA TRP A 102 -11.02 6.23 9.60
C TRP A 102 -11.13 4.76 9.98
N THR A 103 -10.02 4.15 10.41
CA THR A 103 -9.99 2.74 10.84
C THR A 103 -10.74 2.45 12.13
N GLU A 104 -11.12 3.50 12.90
CA GLU A 104 -11.94 3.36 14.10
C GLU A 104 -13.37 2.91 13.76
N LEU A 105 -13.86 3.30 12.58
CA LEU A 105 -15.19 2.96 12.11
C LEU A 105 -15.30 1.52 11.57
N TYR A 106 -14.18 0.84 11.34
CA TYR A 106 -14.17 -0.49 10.74
C TYR A 106 -14.58 -1.55 11.75
N THR A 107 -15.40 -2.50 11.29
CA THR A 107 -15.74 -3.68 12.09
C THR A 107 -14.51 -4.59 12.28
N THR A 108 -14.61 -5.53 13.21
CA THR A 108 -13.55 -6.52 13.42
C THR A 108 -13.33 -7.35 12.15
N GLU A 109 -14.41 -7.75 11.47
CA GLU A 109 -14.37 -8.55 10.25
C GLU A 109 -13.70 -7.78 9.09
N GLU A 110 -13.93 -6.48 8.97
CA GLU A 110 -13.27 -5.64 7.97
C GLU A 110 -11.76 -5.56 8.23
N LYS A 111 -11.37 -5.32 9.49
CA LYS A 111 -9.95 -5.30 9.90
C LYS A 111 -9.27 -6.63 9.60
N GLU A 112 -9.92 -7.74 9.92
CA GLU A 112 -9.42 -9.08 9.62
C GLU A 112 -9.29 -9.32 8.12
N ARG A 113 -10.28 -8.88 7.31
CA ARG A 113 -10.23 -8.99 5.85
C ARG A 113 -9.07 -8.20 5.26
N PHE A 114 -8.81 -6.98 5.74
CA PHE A 114 -7.64 -6.20 5.31
C PHE A 114 -6.32 -6.89 5.66
N LEU A 115 -6.21 -7.39 6.90
CA LEU A 115 -5.01 -8.11 7.34
C LEU A 115 -4.80 -9.40 6.53
N ALA A 116 -5.87 -10.14 6.23
CA ALA A 116 -5.80 -11.33 5.41
C ALA A 116 -5.38 -11.01 3.97
N ALA A 117 -5.92 -9.94 3.38
CA ALA A 117 -5.58 -9.52 2.03
C ALA A 117 -4.10 -9.05 1.90
N LEU A 118 -3.51 -8.53 2.98
CA LEU A 118 -2.11 -8.07 3.01
C LEU A 118 -1.08 -9.19 3.23
N ARG A 119 -1.49 -10.35 3.75
CA ARG A 119 -0.62 -11.53 3.97
C ARG A 119 -0.28 -12.23 2.67
#